data_AF-A0A1H5VP49-F1
#
_entry.id   AF-A0A1H5VP49-F1
#
_cell.length_a   1.000
_cell.length_b   1.000
_cell.length_c   1.000
_cell.angle_alpha   90.00
_cell.angle_beta   90.00
_cell.angle_gamma   90.00
#
_symmetry.space_group_name_H-M   'P 1'
#
loop_
_entity.id
_entity.type
_entity.pdbx_description
1 polymer ?
#
loop_
_entity_poly.entity_id
_entity_poly.type
_entity_poly.pdbx_seq_one_letter_code
_entity_poly.pdbx_strand_id
1 'polypeptide(L)'
;MILKKINAVLGLLSSFALVVHMLYNCFSYITFYYNPTLKLATAMPLVVLMCAHAICGMCSVFLLGDGTRLDIYPQKNRRTIIQRISAALIFPLLIVHLKTFEALKSCAESGIWIGFAMLLVLQLLFYVVITVHTSISLSKACITLGLLVDEKKVRLADRIVWCMMTAMLLITTFAVIKGQLSMFLHI
;
A
#
# COMPACT_ATOMS: atom_id res chain seq x y z
N MET A 1 3.02 25.37 -1.09
CA MET A 1 3.98 24.76 -2.05
C MET A 1 4.94 23.79 -1.36
N ILE A 2 5.65 24.20 -0.29
CA ILE A 2 6.65 23.37 0.40
C ILE A 2 6.02 22.09 0.99
N LEU A 3 4.90 22.19 1.72
CA LEU A 3 4.22 21.02 2.31
C LEU A 3 3.86 19.94 1.28
N LYS A 4 3.37 20.35 0.08
CA LYS A 4 3.05 19.41 -1.00
C LYS A 4 4.28 18.67 -1.52
N LYS A 5 5.42 19.38 -1.64
CA LYS A 5 6.70 18.77 -2.04
C LYS A 5 7.22 17.80 -0.98
N ILE A 6 7.16 18.17 0.31
CA ILE A 6 7.51 17.28 1.42
C ILE A 6 6.62 16.03 1.37
N ASN A 7 5.31 16.21 1.23
CA ASN A 7 4.38 15.08 1.17
C ASN A 7 4.64 14.18 -0.05
N ALA A 8 5.03 14.75 -1.18
CA ALA A 8 5.43 13.99 -2.37
C ALA A 8 6.70 13.17 -2.13
N VAL A 9 7.72 13.72 -1.47
CA VAL A 9 8.93 12.98 -1.08
C VAL A 9 8.57 11.82 -0.13
N LEU A 10 7.78 12.09 0.91
CA LEU A 10 7.32 11.06 1.84
C LEU A 10 6.53 9.96 1.13
N GLY A 11 5.68 10.32 0.17
CA GLY A 11 4.94 9.35 -0.65
C GLY A 11 5.84 8.46 -1.49
N LEU A 12 6.89 9.01 -2.12
CA LEU A 12 7.87 8.23 -2.88
C LEU A 12 8.69 7.31 -1.97
N LEU A 13 9.19 7.81 -0.84
CA LEU A 13 9.92 7.00 0.14
C LEU A 13 9.05 5.87 0.70
N SER A 14 7.77 6.16 1.02
CA SER A 14 6.81 5.14 1.45
C SER A 14 6.57 4.09 0.37
N SER A 15 6.49 4.50 -0.90
CA SER A 15 6.33 3.58 -2.03
C SER A 15 7.52 2.63 -2.15
N PHE A 16 8.74 3.14 -2.01
CA PHE A 16 9.95 2.33 -2.01
C PHE A 16 10.00 1.38 -0.82
N ALA A 17 9.76 1.88 0.39
CA ALA A 17 9.72 1.07 1.60
C ALA A 17 8.65 -0.04 1.53
N LEU A 18 7.51 0.24 0.89
CA LEU A 18 6.45 -0.75 0.65
C LEU A 18 6.95 -1.88 -0.25
N VAL A 19 7.64 -1.57 -1.35
CA VAL A 19 8.21 -2.59 -2.24
C VAL A 19 9.21 -3.47 -1.49
N VAL A 20 10.12 -2.87 -0.71
CA VAL A 20 11.08 -3.60 0.11
C VAL A 20 10.37 -4.53 1.11
N HIS A 21 9.35 -4.02 1.80
CA HIS A 21 8.53 -4.80 2.71
C HIS A 21 7.83 -5.97 2.01
N MET A 22 7.22 -5.75 0.85
CA MET A 22 6.56 -6.79 0.06
C MET A 22 7.56 -7.86 -0.40
N LEU A 23 8.74 -7.46 -0.89
CA LEU A 23 9.79 -8.39 -1.31
C LEU A 23 10.27 -9.28 -0.16
N TYR A 24 10.52 -8.69 1.02
CA TYR A 24 10.94 -9.45 2.18
C TYR A 24 9.88 -10.46 2.63
N ASN A 25 8.60 -10.05 2.68
CA ASN A 25 7.51 -10.97 3.02
C ASN A 25 7.37 -12.07 1.97
N CYS A 26 7.43 -11.73 0.68
CA CYS A 26 7.38 -12.69 -0.41
C CYS A 26 8.50 -13.73 -0.28
N PHE A 27 9.74 -13.29 -0.09
CA PHE A 27 10.88 -14.17 0.18
C PHE A 27 10.61 -15.08 1.38
N SER A 28 10.11 -14.51 2.49
CA SER A 28 9.87 -15.25 3.72
C SER A 28 8.82 -16.35 3.54
N TYR A 29 7.71 -16.06 2.86
CA TYR A 29 6.65 -17.05 2.61
C TYR A 29 7.03 -18.10 1.56
N ILE A 30 7.85 -17.75 0.57
CA ILE A 30 8.30 -18.70 -0.46
C ILE A 30 9.32 -19.69 0.11
N THR A 31 10.25 -19.19 0.94
CA THR A 31 11.37 -19.98 1.47
C THR A 31 11.10 -20.57 2.85
N PHE A 32 9.99 -20.19 3.49
CA PHE A 32 9.70 -20.45 4.90
C PHE A 32 10.79 -19.94 5.86
N TYR A 33 11.65 -19.02 5.40
CA TYR A 33 12.64 -18.36 6.23
C TYR A 33 12.05 -17.10 6.86
N TYR A 34 12.09 -16.99 8.18
CA TYR A 34 11.60 -15.82 8.89
C TYR A 34 12.63 -15.26 9.85
N ASN A 35 13.00 -13.99 9.66
CA ASN A 35 13.86 -13.24 10.57
C ASN A 35 13.07 -12.07 11.21
N PRO A 36 12.81 -12.08 12.53
CA PRO A 36 12.08 -11.01 13.21
C PRO A 36 12.73 -9.63 13.05
N THR A 37 14.05 -9.57 13.07
CA THR A 37 14.82 -8.32 12.94
C THR A 37 14.66 -7.74 11.54
N LEU A 38 14.77 -8.56 10.49
CA LEU A 38 14.55 -8.09 9.11
C LEU A 38 13.10 -7.70 8.85
N LYS A 39 12.12 -8.40 9.45
CA LYS A 39 10.72 -7.99 9.39
C LYS A 39 10.56 -6.59 9.98
N LEU A 40 11.08 -6.36 11.17
CA LEU A 40 10.98 -5.07 11.85
C LEU A 40 11.70 -3.97 11.07
N ALA A 41 12.89 -4.26 10.55
CA ALA A 41 13.69 -3.33 9.76
C ALA A 41 13.02 -2.90 8.44
N THR A 42 12.20 -3.77 7.84
CA THR A 42 11.44 -3.42 6.63
C THR A 42 10.06 -2.81 6.93
N ALA A 43 9.43 -3.17 8.06
CA ALA A 43 8.11 -2.68 8.43
C ALA A 43 8.14 -1.31 9.14
N MET A 44 9.06 -1.08 10.09
CA MET A 44 9.05 0.14 10.90
C MET A 44 9.29 1.42 10.09
N PRO A 45 10.29 1.48 9.17
CA PRO A 45 10.46 2.66 8.33
C PRO A 45 9.24 2.93 7.46
N LEU A 46 8.60 1.88 6.93
CA LEU A 46 7.37 2.00 6.16
C LEU A 46 6.25 2.62 6.98
N VAL A 47 6.00 2.12 8.19
CA VAL A 47 4.95 2.65 9.08
C VAL A 47 5.21 4.12 9.41
N VAL A 48 6.44 4.47 9.79
CA VAL A 48 6.81 5.86 10.12
C VAL A 48 6.60 6.80 8.92
N LEU A 49 7.08 6.41 7.74
CA LEU A 49 6.92 7.19 6.52
C LEU A 49 5.44 7.33 6.13
N MET A 50 4.65 6.26 6.24
CA MET A 50 3.22 6.29 5.96
C MET A 50 2.47 7.21 6.92
N CYS A 51 2.75 7.17 8.22
CA CYS A 51 2.13 8.07 9.20
C CYS A 51 2.47 9.54 8.90
N ALA A 52 3.75 9.84 8.64
CA ALA A 52 4.19 11.19 8.29
C ALA A 52 3.53 11.66 6.97
N HIS A 53 3.49 10.81 5.95
CA HIS A 53 2.81 11.06 4.69
C HIS A 53 1.32 11.33 4.89
N ALA A 54 0.65 10.53 5.70
CA ALA A 54 -0.79 10.69 5.91
C ALA A 54 -1.11 11.98 6.66
N ILE A 55 -0.32 12.36 7.68
CA ILE A 55 -0.46 13.64 8.39
C ILE A 55 -0.26 14.81 7.42
N CYS A 56 0.83 14.80 6.65
CA CYS A 56 1.11 15.86 5.67
C CYS A 56 0.02 15.96 4.58
N GLY A 57 -0.49 14.81 4.15
CA GLY A 57 -1.60 14.70 3.20
C GLY A 57 -2.89 15.30 3.74
N MET A 58 -3.27 14.95 4.97
CA MET A 58 -4.43 15.53 5.65
C MET A 58 -4.29 17.04 5.83
N CYS A 59 -3.14 17.52 6.33
CA CYS A 59 -2.86 18.94 6.44
C CYS A 59 -2.98 19.66 5.08
N SER A 60 -2.52 19.04 3.99
CA SER A 60 -2.64 19.61 2.65
C SER A 60 -4.09 19.72 2.19
N VAL A 61 -4.95 18.76 2.52
CA VAL A 61 -6.37 18.79 2.16
C VAL A 61 -7.12 19.82 3.00
N PHE A 62 -6.98 19.79 4.33
CA PHE A 62 -7.78 20.61 5.24
C PHE A 62 -7.29 22.06 5.36
N LEU A 63 -5.97 22.29 5.32
CA LEU A 63 -5.41 23.65 5.50
C LEU A 63 -5.24 24.40 4.17
N LEU A 64 -4.96 23.69 3.07
CA LEU A 64 -4.66 24.30 1.78
C LEU A 64 -5.80 24.15 0.75
N GLY A 65 -6.93 23.55 1.15
CA GLY A 65 -8.08 23.32 0.27
C GLY A 65 -7.74 22.49 -0.97
N ASP A 66 -6.72 21.62 -0.89
CA ASP A 66 -6.21 20.92 -2.06
C ASP A 66 -7.23 19.91 -2.59
N GLY A 67 -7.95 20.26 -3.66
CA GLY A 67 -9.00 19.45 -4.28
C GLY A 67 -10.38 19.56 -3.62
N THR A 68 -10.72 20.69 -3.00
CA THR A 68 -12.07 20.96 -2.44
C THR A 68 -13.10 21.31 -3.52
N ARG A 69 -12.68 21.55 -4.77
CA ARG A 69 -13.57 21.83 -5.91
C ARG A 69 -13.74 20.62 -6.84
N LEU A 70 -14.32 19.54 -6.30
CA LEU A 70 -14.61 18.31 -7.06
C LEU A 70 -15.71 18.52 -8.11
N ASP A 71 -16.57 19.51 -7.87
CA ASP A 71 -17.70 19.98 -8.66
C ASP A 71 -17.29 20.61 -10.01
N ILE A 72 -16.13 21.28 -10.08
CA ILE A 72 -15.76 22.06 -11.27
C ILE A 72 -15.19 21.20 -12.41
N TYR A 73 -14.53 20.06 -12.12
CA TYR A 73 -13.92 19.20 -13.14
C TYR A 73 -14.08 17.69 -12.87
N PRO A 74 -15.30 17.14 -12.93
CA PRO A 74 -15.61 15.78 -12.47
C PRO A 74 -14.82 14.67 -13.19
N GLN A 75 -14.57 14.83 -14.50
CA GLN A 75 -13.79 13.84 -15.27
C GLN A 75 -12.28 13.92 -15.01
N LYS A 76 -11.73 15.12 -14.74
CA LYS A 76 -10.29 15.31 -14.44
C LYS A 76 -9.92 14.90 -13.01
N ASN A 77 -10.90 14.78 -12.12
CA ASN A 77 -10.70 14.50 -10.69
C ASN A 77 -10.79 13.01 -10.30
N ARG A 78 -11.07 12.09 -11.22
CA ARG A 78 -11.23 10.65 -10.92
C ARG A 78 -10.05 10.04 -10.17
N ARG A 79 -8.81 10.32 -10.59
CA ARG A 79 -7.59 9.83 -9.92
C ARG A 79 -7.49 10.35 -8.48
N THR A 80 -7.78 11.63 -8.26
CA THR A 80 -7.77 12.25 -6.93
C THR A 80 -8.85 11.65 -6.02
N ILE A 81 -10.03 11.35 -6.56
CA ILE A 81 -11.11 10.68 -5.80
C ILE A 81 -10.65 9.28 -5.37
N ILE A 82 -10.10 8.48 -6.29
CA ILE A 82 -9.59 7.13 -5.98
C ILE A 82 -8.49 7.22 -4.92
N GLN A 83 -7.56 8.18 -5.01
CA GLN A 83 -6.52 8.39 -3.99
C GLN A 83 -7.10 8.65 -2.60
N ARG A 84 -8.15 9.47 -2.52
CA ARG A 84 -8.78 9.81 -1.23
C ARG A 84 -9.55 8.64 -0.63
N ILE A 85 -10.34 7.96 -1.45
CA ILE A 85 -11.10 6.78 -1.00
C ILE A 85 -10.11 5.70 -0.55
N SER A 86 -9.08 5.42 -1.35
CA SER A 86 -8.06 4.44 -0.97
C SER A 86 -7.29 4.86 0.29
N ALA A 87 -6.92 6.13 0.46
CA ALA A 87 -6.31 6.62 1.71
C ALA A 87 -7.21 6.40 2.93
N ALA A 88 -8.50 6.70 2.81
CA ALA A 88 -9.47 6.49 3.89
C ALA A 88 -9.65 5.00 4.24
N LEU A 89 -9.61 4.12 3.24
CA LEU A 89 -9.69 2.67 3.43
C LEU A 89 -8.41 2.07 4.01
N ILE A 90 -7.23 2.61 3.68
CA ILE A 90 -5.94 2.11 4.16
C ILE A 90 -5.87 2.13 5.69
N PHE A 91 -6.39 3.15 6.37
CA PHE A 91 -6.29 3.26 7.82
C PHE A 91 -6.95 2.11 8.62
N PRO A 92 -8.26 1.83 8.46
CA PRO A 92 -8.88 0.71 9.16
C PRO A 92 -8.28 -0.63 8.72
N LEU A 93 -7.98 -0.80 7.43
CA LEU A 93 -7.37 -2.03 6.91
C LEU A 93 -5.96 -2.25 7.44
N LEU A 94 -5.18 -1.19 7.69
CA LEU A 94 -3.84 -1.28 8.28
C LEU A 94 -3.91 -1.79 9.73
N ILE A 95 -4.89 -1.34 10.52
CA ILE A 95 -5.09 -1.84 11.89
C ILE A 95 -5.33 -3.35 11.88
N VAL A 96 -6.20 -3.81 10.97
CA VAL A 96 -6.45 -5.24 10.78
C VAL A 96 -5.16 -5.94 10.34
N HIS A 97 -4.48 -5.42 9.31
CA HIS A 97 -3.24 -5.97 8.77
C HIS A 97 -2.17 -6.24 9.84
N LEU A 98 -1.99 -5.31 10.78
CA LEU A 98 -1.02 -5.43 11.88
C LEU A 98 -1.35 -6.59 12.84
N LYS A 99 -2.63 -6.97 12.95
CA LYS A 99 -3.12 -8.06 13.80
C LYS A 99 -3.38 -9.36 13.04
N THR A 100 -3.41 -9.32 11.70
CA THR A 100 -3.80 -10.45 10.85
C THR A 100 -2.98 -11.70 11.13
N PHE A 101 -1.66 -11.61 11.33
CA PHE A 101 -0.84 -12.80 11.54
C PHE A 101 -1.21 -13.58 12.81
N GLU A 102 -1.33 -12.88 13.94
CA GLU A 102 -1.74 -13.49 15.22
C GLU A 102 -3.16 -14.06 15.13
N ALA A 103 -4.07 -13.33 14.49
CA ALA A 103 -5.44 -13.77 14.31
C ALA A 103 -5.55 -15.01 13.41
N LEU A 104 -4.82 -15.05 12.29
CA LEU A 104 -4.78 -16.22 11.40
C LEU A 104 -4.20 -17.44 12.10
N LYS A 105 -3.13 -17.26 12.90
CA LYS A 105 -2.56 -18.33 13.71
C LYS A 105 -3.58 -18.88 14.71
N SER A 106 -4.28 -18.02 15.44
CA SER A 106 -5.31 -18.43 16.39
C SER A 106 -6.48 -19.18 15.71
N CYS A 107 -6.89 -18.72 14.52
CA CYS A 107 -7.88 -19.44 13.71
C CYS A 107 -7.38 -20.83 13.27
N ALA A 108 -6.11 -20.97 12.91
CA ALA A 108 -5.49 -22.25 12.56
C ALA A 108 -5.49 -23.22 13.75
N GLU A 109 -5.00 -22.77 14.91
CA GLU A 109 -4.94 -23.58 16.13
C GLU A 109 -6.34 -24.02 16.61
N SER A 110 -7.36 -23.20 16.37
CA SER A 110 -8.75 -23.46 16.78
C SER A 110 -9.62 -24.10 15.68
N GLY A 111 -9.10 -24.32 14.48
CA GLY A 111 -9.85 -24.87 13.34
C GLY A 111 -10.99 -23.98 12.81
N ILE A 112 -10.95 -22.66 13.06
CA ILE A 112 -12.03 -21.72 12.70
C ILE A 112 -11.84 -21.25 11.24
N TRP A 113 -12.34 -22.06 10.30
CA TRP A 113 -12.23 -21.82 8.86
C TRP A 113 -12.84 -20.51 8.37
N ILE A 114 -14.02 -20.13 8.87
CA ILE A 114 -14.71 -18.92 8.44
C ILE A 114 -13.89 -17.67 8.82
N GLY A 115 -13.37 -17.64 10.06
CA GLY A 115 -12.51 -16.55 10.53
C GLY A 115 -11.23 -16.44 9.71
N PHE A 116 -10.59 -17.56 9.42
CA PHE A 116 -9.41 -17.61 8.55
C PHE A 116 -9.69 -17.06 7.15
N ALA A 117 -10.78 -17.50 6.51
CA ALA A 117 -11.15 -17.05 5.17
C ALA A 117 -11.48 -15.54 5.13
N MET A 118 -12.21 -15.03 6.11
CA MET A 118 -12.51 -13.60 6.20
C MET A 118 -11.25 -12.74 6.36
N LEU A 119 -10.34 -13.15 7.25
CA LEU A 119 -9.07 -12.44 7.46
C LEU A 119 -8.21 -12.43 6.19
N LEU A 120 -8.21 -13.54 5.44
CA LEU A 120 -7.51 -13.63 4.16
C LEU A 120 -8.12 -12.69 3.12
N VAL A 121 -9.46 -12.67 2.97
CA VAL A 121 -10.14 -11.74 2.05
C VAL A 121 -9.85 -10.29 2.41
N LEU A 122 -9.87 -9.94 3.70
CA LEU A 122 -9.60 -8.59 4.17
C LEU A 122 -8.15 -8.16 3.91
N GLN A 123 -7.21 -9.09 4.04
CA GLN A 123 -5.81 -8.90 3.68
C GLN A 123 -5.64 -8.65 2.17
N LEU A 124 -6.35 -9.39 1.33
CA LEU A 124 -6.33 -9.19 -0.13
C LEU A 124 -6.90 -7.83 -0.51
N LEU A 125 -8.01 -7.44 0.12
CA LEU A 125 -8.58 -6.11 -0.06
C LEU A 125 -7.56 -5.03 0.30
N PHE A 126 -6.87 -5.16 1.44
CA PHE A 126 -5.81 -4.23 1.83
C PHE A 126 -4.70 -4.15 0.79
N TYR A 127 -4.22 -5.28 0.29
CA TYR A 127 -3.16 -5.32 -0.73
C TYR A 127 -3.59 -4.63 -2.03
N VAL A 128 -4.82 -4.85 -2.48
CA VAL A 128 -5.36 -4.16 -3.66
C VAL A 128 -5.43 -2.66 -3.42
N VAL A 129 -6.01 -2.23 -2.29
CA VAL A 129 -6.19 -0.81 -1.96
C VAL A 129 -4.85 -0.08 -1.89
N ILE A 130 -3.86 -0.63 -1.16
CA ILE A 130 -2.54 0.01 -1.03
C ILE A 130 -1.78 0.03 -2.37
N THR A 131 -1.91 -1.03 -3.18
CA THR A 131 -1.29 -1.11 -4.51
C THR A 131 -1.86 -0.04 -5.44
N VAL A 132 -3.19 0.10 -5.50
CA VAL A 132 -3.86 1.13 -6.31
C VAL A 132 -3.47 2.53 -5.82
N HIS A 133 -3.48 2.75 -4.50
CA HIS A 133 -3.11 4.03 -3.91
C HIS A 133 -1.69 4.43 -4.30
N THR A 134 -0.73 3.53 -4.10
CA THR A 134 0.68 3.75 -4.43
C THR A 134 0.86 3.98 -5.93
N SER A 135 0.21 3.17 -6.77
CA SER A 135 0.37 3.24 -8.24
C SER A 135 -0.07 4.59 -8.80
N ILE A 136 -1.19 5.13 -8.32
CA ILE A 136 -1.70 6.44 -8.76
C ILE A 136 -0.86 7.58 -8.17
N SER A 137 -0.35 7.40 -6.96
CA SER A 137 0.36 8.46 -6.21
C SER A 137 1.80 8.68 -6.67
N LEU A 138 2.47 7.64 -7.18
CA LEU A 138 3.88 7.72 -7.56
C LEU A 138 4.11 8.75 -8.67
N SER A 139 3.37 8.69 -9.78
CA SER A 139 3.51 9.65 -10.88
C SER A 139 3.14 11.08 -10.46
N LYS A 140 2.12 11.24 -9.62
CA LYS A 140 1.71 12.57 -9.10
C LYS A 140 2.79 13.18 -8.22
N ALA A 141 3.49 12.37 -7.42
CA ALA A 141 4.62 12.82 -6.62
C ALA A 141 5.79 13.25 -7.52
N CYS A 142 6.13 12.47 -8.55
CA CYS A 142 7.16 12.84 -9.53
C CYS A 142 6.86 14.15 -10.26
N ILE A 143 5.60 14.40 -10.64
CA ILE A 143 5.16 15.67 -11.23
C ILE A 143 5.31 16.81 -10.22
N THR A 144 4.87 16.61 -8.98
CA THR A 144 4.93 17.63 -7.90
C THR A 144 6.37 18.05 -7.60
N LEU A 145 7.32 17.13 -7.74
CA LEU A 145 8.75 17.38 -7.57
C LEU A 145 9.44 17.93 -8.82
N GLY A 146 8.75 18.03 -9.95
CA GLY A 146 9.32 18.49 -11.22
C GLY A 146 10.20 17.46 -11.93
N LEU A 147 10.16 16.19 -11.50
CA LEU A 147 10.93 15.09 -12.11
C LEU A 147 10.31 14.65 -13.45
N LEU A 148 8.99 14.79 -13.59
CA LEU A 148 8.25 14.51 -14.81
C LEU A 148 7.47 15.75 -15.24
N VAL A 149 7.84 16.31 -16.39
CA VAL A 149 7.23 17.53 -16.95
C VAL A 149 6.51 17.24 -18.28
N ASP A 150 6.98 16.24 -19.03
CA ASP A 150 6.44 15.85 -20.32
C ASP A 150 5.28 14.86 -20.18
N GLU A 151 4.17 15.11 -20.86
CA GLU A 151 2.97 14.29 -20.78
C GLU A 151 3.17 12.85 -21.30
N LYS A 152 3.96 12.65 -22.36
CA LYS A 152 4.30 11.31 -22.86
C LYS A 152 5.12 10.56 -21.82
N LYS A 153 6.08 11.22 -21.16
CA LYS A 153 6.89 10.62 -20.07
C LYS A 153 6.02 10.27 -18.86
N VAL A 154 5.06 11.13 -18.49
CA VAL A 154 4.09 10.84 -17.43
C VAL A 154 3.26 9.61 -17.75
N ARG A 155 2.72 9.50 -18.97
CA ARG A 155 1.91 8.33 -19.38
C ARG A 155 2.74 7.05 -19.42
N LEU A 156 4.01 7.13 -19.83
CA LEU A 156 4.91 5.98 -19.80
C LEU A 156 5.22 5.55 -18.36
N ALA A 157 5.55 6.49 -17.49
CA ALA A 157 5.80 6.23 -16.08
C ALA A 157 4.58 5.59 -15.40
N ASP A 158 3.37 6.11 -15.67
CA ASP A 158 2.11 5.51 -15.19
C ASP A 158 2.02 4.02 -15.58
N ARG A 159 2.26 3.68 -16.85
CA ARG A 159 2.19 2.28 -17.31
C ARG A 159 3.21 1.40 -16.61
N ILE A 160 4.46 1.86 -16.50
CA ILE A 160 5.53 1.11 -15.85
C ILE A 160 5.17 0.84 -14.39
N VAL A 161 4.72 1.88 -13.67
CA VAL A 161 4.31 1.76 -12.26
C VAL A 161 3.15 0.79 -12.11
N TRP A 162 2.11 0.90 -12.96
CA TRP A 162 0.98 -0.03 -12.93
C TRP A 162 1.40 -1.48 -13.18
N CYS A 163 2.25 -1.72 -14.19
CA CYS A 163 2.77 -3.06 -14.48
C CYS A 163 3.57 -3.62 -13.29
N MET A 164 4.51 -2.84 -12.76
CA MET A 164 5.37 -3.25 -11.65
C MET A 164 4.55 -3.52 -10.39
N MET A 165 3.66 -2.61 -10.01
CA MET A 165 2.85 -2.74 -8.80
C MET A 165 1.83 -3.88 -8.91
N THR A 166 1.24 -4.11 -10.10
CA THR A 166 0.34 -5.24 -10.32
C THR A 166 1.10 -6.57 -10.26
N ALA A 167 2.27 -6.66 -10.88
CA ALA A 167 3.11 -7.86 -10.78
C ALA A 167 3.49 -8.15 -9.32
N MET A 168 3.92 -7.12 -8.58
CA MET A 168 4.24 -7.23 -7.15
C MET A 168 3.03 -7.67 -6.32
N LEU A 169 1.85 -7.12 -6.58
CA LEU A 169 0.60 -7.53 -5.94
C LEU A 169 0.32 -9.02 -6.17
N LEU A 170 0.39 -9.49 -7.41
CA LEU A 170 0.12 -10.89 -7.76
C LEU A 170 1.12 -11.84 -7.11
N ILE A 171 2.42 -11.54 -7.22
CA ILE A 171 3.49 -12.37 -6.65
C ILE A 171 3.37 -12.44 -5.13
N THR A 172 3.20 -11.29 -4.46
CA THR A 172 3.12 -11.22 -3.00
C THR A 172 1.84 -11.89 -2.50
N THR A 173 0.72 -11.68 -3.19
CA THR A 173 -0.56 -12.33 -2.88
C THR A 173 -0.43 -13.84 -2.96
N PHE A 174 0.12 -14.36 -4.06
CA PHE A 174 0.33 -15.79 -4.23
C PHE A 174 1.21 -16.37 -3.12
N ALA A 175 2.36 -15.74 -2.85
CA ALA A 175 3.29 -16.18 -1.81
C ALA A 175 2.62 -16.22 -0.43
N VAL A 176 1.92 -15.15 -0.05
CA VAL A 176 1.25 -15.04 1.25
C VAL A 176 0.11 -16.05 1.37
N ILE A 177 -0.77 -16.16 0.37
CA ILE A 177 -1.88 -17.13 0.41
C ILE A 177 -1.32 -18.55 0.53
N LYS A 178 -0.35 -18.92 -0.32
CA LYS A 178 0.28 -20.24 -0.28
C LYS A 178 0.85 -20.52 1.10
N GLY A 179 1.68 -19.61 1.63
CA GLY A 179 2.31 -19.80 2.92
C GLY A 179 1.31 -19.88 4.08
N GLN A 180 0.26 -19.05 4.06
CA GLN A 180 -0.80 -19.08 5.07
C GLN A 180 -1.64 -20.36 5.02
N LEU A 181 -1.97 -20.84 3.82
CA LEU A 181 -2.66 -22.13 3.65
C LEU A 181 -1.79 -23.30 4.12
N SER A 182 -0.50 -23.31 3.78
CA SER A 182 0.45 -24.31 4.27
C SER A 182 0.51 -24.36 5.80
N MET A 183 0.58 -23.19 6.45
CA MET A 183 0.54 -23.12 7.91
C MET A 183 -0.79 -23.63 8.50
N PHE A 184 -1.93 -23.31 7.86
CA PHE A 184 -3.24 -23.70 8.35
C PHE A 184 -3.54 -25.19 8.15
N LEU A 185 -3.14 -25.74 7.01
CA LEU A 185 -3.39 -27.14 6.64
C LEU A 185 -2.33 -28.11 7.17
N HIS A 186 -1.23 -27.58 7.74
CA HIS A 186 -0.05 -28.36 8.12
C HIS A 186 0.58 -29.13 6.94
N ILE A 187 0.62 -28.50 5.75
CA ILE A 187 1.20 -29.04 4.50
C ILE A 187 2.33 -28.15 4.02
#